data_AF-A0A838SXW0-F1
#
_entry.id   AF-A0A838SXW0-F1
#
_cell.length_a   1.000
_cell.length_b   1.000
_cell.length_c   1.000
_cell.angle_alpha   90.00
_cell.angle_beta   90.00
_cell.angle_gamma   90.00
#
_symmetry.space_group_name_H-M   'P 1'
#
loop_
_entity.id
_entity.type
_entity.pdbx_description
1 polymer ?
#
loop_
_entity_poly.entity_id
_entity_poly.type
_entity_poly.pdbx_seq_one_letter_code
_entity_poly.pdbx_strand_id
1 'polypeptide(L)'
;MKKAMWFQFSPEAGLVRVGWIAQDVEKVCPGLVEKTEDRKRVTNKKTGEISHRRLRTTTREIKYSVAHMKAFKALGEALERIEAIEAAVFVQ
;
A
#
# COMPACT_ATOMS: atom_id res chain seq x y z
N MET A 1 5.25 -6.73 -18.89
CA MET A 1 5.75 -5.88 -17.77
C MET A 1 4.83 -4.67 -17.64
N LYS A 2 3.92 -4.67 -16.66
CA LYS A 2 2.90 -3.60 -16.52
C LYS A 2 3.34 -2.61 -15.44
N LYS A 3 3.59 -1.37 -15.90
CA LYS A 3 3.38 -0.09 -15.19
C LYS A 3 4.00 0.02 -13.79
N ALA A 4 5.21 0.57 -13.71
CA ALA A 4 5.53 1.49 -12.61
C ALA A 4 4.57 2.68 -12.76
N MET A 5 3.45 2.63 -12.04
CA MET A 5 2.36 3.56 -12.24
C MET A 5 2.57 4.72 -11.28
N TRP A 6 3.06 5.82 -11.85
CA TRP A 6 3.09 7.12 -11.20
C TRP A 6 1.64 7.53 -10.94
N PHE A 7 1.32 7.89 -9.69
CA PHE A 7 -0.03 8.33 -9.35
C PHE A 7 -0.01 9.70 -8.69
N GLN A 8 -0.94 10.54 -9.11
CA GLN A 8 -1.24 11.79 -8.44
C GLN A 8 -2.46 11.55 -7.55
N PHE A 9 -2.23 11.49 -6.23
CA PHE A 9 -3.28 11.19 -5.25
C PHE A 9 -4.23 12.37 -5.00
N SER A 10 -3.76 13.62 -5.17
CA SER A 10 -4.59 14.82 -5.10
C SER A 10 -4.14 15.87 -6.12
N PRO A 11 -5.06 16.48 -6.88
CA PRO A 11 -4.73 17.55 -7.82
C PRO A 11 -4.20 18.82 -7.14
N GLU A 12 -4.52 19.05 -5.86
CA GLU A 12 -4.21 20.31 -5.16
C GLU A 12 -2.73 20.48 -4.79
N ALA A 13 -1.96 19.40 -4.73
CA ALA A 13 -0.58 19.44 -4.23
C ALA A 13 0.49 19.40 -5.33
N GLY A 14 0.13 19.13 -6.59
CA GLY A 14 1.09 19.01 -7.71
C GLY A 14 2.17 17.92 -7.57
N LEU A 15 2.23 17.21 -6.44
CA LEU A 15 3.25 16.23 -6.10
C LEU A 15 2.83 14.84 -6.58
N VAL A 16 3.62 14.29 -7.50
CA VAL A 16 3.50 12.90 -7.94
C VAL A 16 4.10 11.99 -6.87
N ARG A 17 3.37 10.94 -6.49
CA ARG A 17 3.86 9.93 -5.55
C ARG A 17 3.97 8.59 -6.25
N VAL A 18 5.02 7.86 -5.90
CA VAL A 18 5.18 6.46 -6.29
C VAL A 18 4.75 5.59 -5.12
N GLY A 19 3.93 4.59 -5.39
CA GLY A 19 3.38 3.73 -4.36
C GLY A 19 2.50 2.63 -4.93
N TRP A 20 1.89 1.87 -4.04
CA TRP A 20 1.01 0.77 -4.40
C TRP A 20 -0.46 1.18 -4.27
N ILE A 21 -1.31 0.54 -5.07
CA ILE A 21 -2.77 0.66 -4.96
C ILE A 21 -3.27 -0.43 -4.01
N ALA A 22 -3.90 -0.04 -2.90
CA ALA A 22 -4.37 -0.98 -1.87
C ALA A 22 -5.34 -2.03 -2.45
N GLN A 23 -6.19 -1.64 -3.39
CA GLN A 23 -7.18 -2.50 -4.05
C GLN A 23 -6.54 -3.61 -4.90
N ASP A 24 -5.36 -3.36 -5.48
CA ASP A 24 -4.66 -4.37 -6.27
C ASP A 24 -3.83 -5.30 -5.37
N VAL A 25 -3.22 -4.73 -4.32
CA VAL A 25 -2.50 -5.50 -3.30
C VAL A 25 -3.44 -6.46 -2.58
N GLU A 26 -4.66 -6.04 -2.25
CA GLU A 26 -5.65 -6.88 -1.56
C GLU A 26 -6.00 -8.16 -2.33
N LYS A 27 -6.00 -8.10 -3.67
CA LYS A 27 -6.27 -9.28 -4.53
C LYS A 27 -5.18 -10.34 -4.44
N VAL A 28 -3.94 -9.93 -4.14
CA VAL A 28 -2.77 -10.82 -4.10
C VAL A 28 -2.42 -11.22 -2.66
N CYS A 29 -2.45 -10.27 -1.73
CA CYS A 29 -2.12 -10.46 -0.32
C CYS A 29 -3.08 -9.64 0.57
N PRO A 30 -4.23 -10.20 0.99
CA PRO A 30 -5.21 -9.48 1.79
C PRO A 30 -4.67 -9.09 3.18
N GLY A 31 -3.75 -9.88 3.75
CA GLY A 31 -3.14 -9.58 5.06
C GLY A 31 -2.23 -8.35 5.08
N LEU A 32 -1.93 -7.75 3.92
CA LEU A 32 -1.14 -6.53 3.82
C LEU A 32 -1.98 -5.24 3.81
N VAL A 33 -3.30 -5.39 3.73
CA VAL A 33 -4.26 -4.29 3.65
C VAL A 33 -5.07 -4.20 4.93
N GLU A 34 -5.22 -3.00 5.45
CA GLU A 34 -6.07 -2.68 6.59
C GLU A 34 -7.25 -1.81 6.12
N LYS A 35 -8.40 -1.97 6.78
CA LYS A 35 -9.62 -1.23 6.48
C LYS A 35 -9.95 -0.36 7.67
N THR A 36 -9.91 0.94 7.45
CA THR A 36 -10.19 1.94 8.49
C THR A 36 -11.51 2.63 8.18
N GLU A 37 -12.39 2.67 9.18
CA GLU A 37 -13.72 3.32 9.05
C GLU A 37 -13.58 4.84 8.92
N ASP A 38 -14.25 5.42 7.94
CA ASP A 38 -14.21 6.87 7.75
C ASP A 38 -15.07 7.58 8.81
N ARG A 39 -14.54 8.68 9.36
CA ARG A 39 -15.25 9.50 10.35
C ARG A 39 -15.38 10.91 9.84
N LYS A 40 -16.60 11.47 9.91
CA LYS A 40 -16.86 12.87 9.59
C LYS A 40 -17.00 13.68 10.88
N ARG A 41 -16.31 14.81 10.92
CA ARG A 41 -16.47 15.82 11.97
C ARG A 41 -17.84 16.48 11.81
N VAL A 42 -18.68 16.40 12.84
CA VAL A 42 -19.99 17.04 12.91
C VAL A 42 -19.96 18.05 14.04
N THR A 43 -20.05 19.33 13.69
CA THR A 43 -20.17 20.42 14.66
C THR A 43 -21.64 20.72 14.89
N ASN A 44 -22.09 20.63 16.13
CA ASN A 44 -23.46 20.98 16.50
C ASN A 44 -23.57 22.51 16.57
N LYS A 45 -24.35 23.12 15.66
CA LYS A 45 -24.45 24.59 15.49
C LYS A 45 -24.99 25.33 16.72
N LYS A 46 -25.60 24.64 17.68
CA LYS A 46 -26.23 25.23 18.87
C LYS A 46 -25.39 25.17 20.14
N THR A 47 -24.55 24.14 20.29
CA THR A 47 -23.72 23.91 21.50
C THR A 47 -22.22 24.02 21.23
N GLY A 48 -21.80 24.19 19.97
CA GLY A 48 -20.38 24.25 19.59
C GLY A 48 -19.65 22.90 19.73
N GLU A 49 -20.35 21.84 20.14
CA GLU A 49 -19.78 20.55 20.44
C GLU A 49 -19.36 19.81 19.17
N ILE A 50 -18.14 19.25 19.18
CA ILE A 50 -17.54 18.53 18.06
C ILE A 50 -17.71 17.04 18.32
N SER A 51 -18.56 16.40 17.52
CA SER A 51 -18.75 14.95 17.54
C SER A 51 -18.20 14.31 16.27
N HIS A 52 -17.79 13.05 16.35
CA HIS A 52 -17.34 12.28 15.19
C HIS A 52 -18.41 11.26 14.83
N ARG A 53 -19.09 11.49 13.69
CA ARG A 53 -20.06 10.53 13.16
C ARG A 53 -19.35 9.56 12.24
N ARG A 54 -19.54 8.25 12.45
CA ARG A 54 -19.04 7.21 11.54
C ARG A 54 -19.79 7.29 10.21
N LEU A 55 -19.05 7.22 9.11
CA LEU A 55 -19.60 7.04 7.77
C LEU A 55 -19.70 5.54 7.48
N ARG A 56 -20.58 5.14 6.55
CA ARG A 56 -20.69 3.74 6.08
C ARG A 56 -19.62 3.36 5.05
N THR A 57 -18.62 4.22 4.87
CA THR A 57 -17.51 4.03 3.93
C THR A 57 -16.24 3.66 4.69
N THR A 58 -15.36 2.93 4.02
CA THR A 58 -14.08 2.46 4.58
C THR A 58 -12.95 2.81 3.63
N THR A 59 -11.87 3.37 4.16
CA THR A 59 -10.62 3.58 3.44
C THR A 59 -9.73 2.37 3.59
N ARG A 60 -9.12 1.93 2.47
CA ARG A 60 -8.15 0.83 2.45
C ARG A 60 -6.75 1.40 2.49
N GLU A 61 -5.94 0.91 3.42
CA GLU A 61 -4.55 1.33 3.59
C GLU A 61 -3.60 0.15 3.55
N ILE A 62 -2.35 0.41 3.18
CA ILE A 62 -1.31 -0.62 3.06
C ILE A 62 -0.36 -0.50 4.26
N LYS A 63 -0.02 -1.65 4.85
CA LYS A 63 1.01 -1.74 5.90
C LYS A 63 2.41 -1.62 5.28
N TYR A 64 2.83 -0.39 4.98
CA TYR A 64 4.08 -0.11 4.26
C TYR A 64 5.33 -0.71 4.92
N SER A 65 5.46 -0.66 6.24
CA SER A 65 6.61 -1.25 6.94
C SER A 65 6.73 -2.76 6.66
N VAL A 66 5.59 -3.47 6.69
CA VAL A 66 5.54 -4.91 6.39
C VAL A 66 5.79 -5.17 4.90
N ALA A 67 5.24 -4.32 4.03
CA ALA A 67 5.43 -4.40 2.59
C ALA A 67 6.91 -4.28 2.20
N HIS A 68 7.62 -3.31 2.79
CA HIS A 68 9.05 -3.11 2.55
C HIS A 68 9.89 -4.29 3.03
N MET A 69 9.62 -4.83 4.23
CA MET A 69 10.35 -6.01 4.73
C MET A 69 10.16 -7.24 3.83
N LYS A 70 8.94 -7.46 3.35
CA LYS A 70 8.67 -8.53 2.37
C LYS A 70 9.39 -8.28 1.05
N ALA A 71 9.45 -7.04 0.58
CA ALA A 71 10.16 -6.68 -0.66
C ALA A 71 11.68 -6.94 -0.53
N PHE A 72 12.30 -6.58 0.59
CA PHE A 72 13.72 -6.87 0.82
C PHE A 72 14.01 -8.36 0.91
N LYS A 73 13.14 -9.13 1.58
CA LYS A 73 13.28 -10.59 1.62
C LYS A 73 13.18 -11.21 0.23
N ALA A 74 12.19 -10.80 -0.56
CA ALA A 74 12.02 -11.28 -1.93
C ALA A 74 13.21 -10.93 -2.83
N LEU A 75 13.84 -9.77 -2.62
CA LEU A 75 15.07 -9.40 -3.31
C LEU A 75 16.23 -10.34 -2.94
N GLY A 76 16.41 -10.65 -1.66
CA GLY A 76 17.43 -11.61 -1.21
C GLY A 76 17.24 -13.00 -1.82
N GLU A 77 16.03 -13.55 -1.75
CA GLU A 77 15.70 -14.85 -2.35
C GLU A 77 15.88 -14.85 -3.88
N ALA A 78 15.65 -13.71 -4.55
CA ALA A 78 15.88 -13.59 -5.99
C ALA A 78 17.38 -13.62 -6.34
N LEU A 79 18.23 -12.99 -5.53
CA LEU A 79 19.69 -13.03 -5.70
C LEU A 79 20.21 -14.46 -5.51
N GLU A 80 19.80 -15.14 -4.45
CA GLU A 80 20.18 -16.55 -4.20
C GLU A 80 19.78 -17.47 -5.36
N ARG A 81 18.58 -17.25 -5.94
CA ARG A 81 18.14 -18.01 -7.12
C ARG A 81 19.00 -17.74 -8.34
N ILE A 82 19.45 -16.50 -8.55
CA ILE A 82 20.33 -16.15 -9.66
C ILE A 82 21.68 -16.86 -9.48
N GLU A 83 22.27 -16.80 -8.29
CA GLU A 83 23.53 -17.49 -7.98
C GLU A 83 23.43 -19.01 -8.21
N ALA A 84 22.34 -19.63 -7.79
CA ALA A 84 22.10 -21.05 -8.01
C ALA A 84 21.97 -21.41 -9.51
N ILE A 85 21.32 -20.56 -10.30
CA ILE A 85 21.18 -20.75 -11.75
C ILE A 85 22.54 -20.56 -12.44
N GLU A 86 23.32 -19.56 -12.05
CA GLU A 86 24.66 -19.34 -12.60
C GLU A 86 25.58 -20.53 -12.30
N ALA A 87 25.58 -21.04 -11.06
CA ALA A 87 26.34 -22.24 -10.71
C ALA A 87 25.91 -23.46 -11.54
N ALA A 88 24.62 -23.63 -11.82
CA ALA A 88 24.12 -24.74 -12.64
C ALA A 88 24.51 -24.62 -14.14
N VAL A 89 24.59 -23.40 -14.68
CA VAL A 89 24.92 -23.15 -16.09
C VAL A 89 26.42 -23.19 -16.36
N PHE A 90 27.26 -22.76 -15.40
CA PHE A 90 28.71 -22.65 -15.59
C PHE A 90 29.52 -23.90 -15.13
N VAL A 91 28.88 -24.90 -14.51
CA VAL A 91 29.54 -26.15 -14.05
C VAL A 91 29.28 -27.34 -15.02
N GLN A 92 28.82 -27.08 -16.24
CA GLN A 92 28.82 -28.04 -17.35
C GLN A 92 30.01 -27.81 -18.28
#